data_AF-A0ABD7RMQ7-F1
#
_entry.id   AF-A0ABD7RMQ7-F1
#
_cell.length_a   1.000
_cell.length_b   1.000
_cell.length_c   1.000
_cell.angle_alpha   90.00
_cell.angle_beta   90.00
_cell.angle_gamma   90.00
#
_symmetry.space_group_name_H-M   'P 1'
#
loop_
_entity.id
_entity.type
_entity.pdbx_description
1 polymer ?
#
loop_
_entity_poly.entity_id
_entity_poly.type
_entity_poly.pdbx_seq_one_letter_code
_entity_poly.pdbx_strand_id
1 'polypeptide(L)' 'MDFTVPGSYTPDLFAPAPRPGSDRLMSVVDAINAKQGRGTIRPARLAADLGFSMKRERLSPRFTTSWSELLRVKC' A
#
# COMPACT_ATOMS: atom_id res chain seq x y z
N MET A 1 10.57 6.87 7.57
CA MET A 1 10.27 5.51 7.06
C MET A 1 8.79 5.48 6.70
N ASP A 2 8.43 4.94 5.54
CA ASP A 2 7.04 4.96 5.04
C ASP A 2 6.16 3.91 5.74
N PHE A 3 5.06 4.35 6.34
CA PHE A 3 4.08 3.50 7.06
C PHE A 3 3.19 2.66 6.15
N THR A 4 3.47 2.69 4.85
CA THR A 4 2.53 2.26 3.82
C THR A 4 3.29 1.50 2.76
N VAL A 5 2.72 0.39 2.29
CA VAL A 5 3.25 -0.29 1.10
C VAL A 5 3.29 0.72 -0.05
N PRO A 6 4.39 0.83 -0.83
CA PRO A 6 4.45 1.75 -1.95
C PRO A 6 3.24 1.55 -2.88
N GLY A 7 2.47 2.62 -3.12
CA GLY A 7 1.23 2.57 -3.91
C GLY A 7 -0.07 2.29 -3.13
N SER A 8 -0.01 2.07 -1.81
CA SER A 8 -1.20 1.89 -0.95
C SER A 8 -1.73 3.17 -0.31
N TYR A 9 -0.96 4.25 -0.38
CA TYR A 9 -1.29 5.53 0.23
C TYR A 9 -0.88 6.67 -0.69
N THR A 10 -1.82 7.57 -0.94
CA THR A 10 -1.54 8.85 -1.58
C THR A 10 -1.31 9.87 -0.47
N PRO A 11 -0.12 10.50 -0.39
CA PRO A 11 0.11 11.58 0.55
C PRO A 11 -0.86 12.73 0.24
N ASP A 12 -1.36 13.37 1.28
CA ASP A 12 -2.20 14.56 1.13
C ASP A 12 -1.36 15.69 0.52
N LEU A 13 -1.70 16.06 -0.72
CA LEU A 13 -0.96 17.04 -1.54
C LEU A 13 -0.94 18.43 -0.89
N PHE A 14 -1.90 18.72 -0.01
CA PHE A 14 -2.07 20.03 0.63
C PHE A 14 -1.80 19.98 2.14
N ALA A 15 -1.33 18.85 2.67
CA ALA A 15 -1.02 18.77 4.09
C ALA A 15 0.16 19.68 4.45
N PRO A 16 0.07 20.40 5.60
CA PRO A 16 1.21 21.13 6.12
C PRO A 16 2.37 20.18 6.43
N ALA A 17 3.59 20.74 6.46
CA ALA A 17 4.81 19.99 6.76
C ALA A 17 4.65 19.11 8.01
N PRO A 18 5.35 17.96 8.08
CA PRO A 18 5.25 17.04 9.21
C PRO A 18 5.41 17.77 10.54
N ARG A 19 4.54 17.44 11.51
CA ARG A 19 4.58 18.08 12.84
C ARG A 19 5.95 17.85 13.48
N PRO A 20 6.57 18.88 14.10
CA PRO A 20 7.81 18.69 14.85
C PRO A 20 7.60 17.63 15.94
N GLY A 21 8.50 16.63 15.98
CA GLY A 21 8.41 15.51 16.91
C GLY A 21 7.69 14.26 16.37
N SER A 22 7.24 14.26 15.11
CA SER A 22 6.69 13.04 14.48
C SER A 22 7.67 11.87 14.57
N ASP A 23 8.96 12.11 14.34
CA ASP A 23 9.97 11.04 14.30
C ASP A 23 10.09 10.30 15.63
N ARG A 24 9.99 11.03 16.74
CA ARG A 24 10.07 10.46 18.09
C ARG A 24 8.82 9.64 18.40
N LEU A 25 7.63 10.15 18.06
CA LEU A 25 6.38 9.40 18.15
C LEU A 25 6.46 8.10 17.33
N MET A 26 6.96 8.20 16.09
CA MET A 26 7.09 7.04 15.20
C MET A 26 8.06 5.99 15.75
N SER A 27 9.17 6.40 16.35
CA SER A 27 10.11 5.46 17.00
C SER A 27 9.47 4.65 18.13
N VAL A 28 8.54 5.25 18.89
CA VAL A 28 7.82 4.56 19.96
C VAL A 28 6.81 3.57 19.40
N VAL A 29 6.09 3.96 18.33
CA VAL A 29 5.15 3.08 17.64
C VAL A 29 5.88 1.86 17.06
N ASP A 30 7.04 2.06 16.44
CA ASP A 30 7.86 0.97 15.90
C ASP A 30 8.36 0.03 17.00
N ALA A 31 8.82 0.58 18.13
CA ALA A 31 9.25 -0.23 19.27
C ALA A 31 8.11 -1.09 19.85
N ILE A 32 6.86 -0.60 19.83
CA ILE A 32 5.70 -1.35 20.28
C ILE A 32 5.34 -2.45 19.27
N ASN A 33 5.31 -2.12 17.97
CA ASN A 33 5.04 -3.09 16.91
C ASN A 33 6.09 -4.20 16.85
N ALA A 34 7.36 -3.91 17.15
CA ALA A 34 8.42 -4.92 17.22
C ALA A 34 8.21 -5.91 18.40
N LYS A 35 7.65 -5.44 19.52
CA LYS A 35 7.43 -6.27 20.72
C LYS A 35 6.11 -7.06 20.67
N GLN A 36 5.06 -6.46 20.13
CA GLN A 36 3.70 -7.01 20.18
C GLN A 36 3.25 -7.70 18.87
N GLY A 37 4.06 -7.63 17.81
CA GLY A 37 3.73 -8.17 16.50
C GLY A 37 3.52 -7.08 15.44
N ARG A 38 3.90 -7.38 14.19
CA ARG A 38 3.84 -6.40 13.10
C ARG A 38 2.38 -5.99 12.84
N GLY A 39 2.08 -4.70 13.05
CA GLY A 39 0.75 -4.13 12.80
C GLY A 39 -0.17 -4.06 14.02
N THR A 40 0.34 -4.27 15.25
CA THR A 40 -0.46 -4.07 16.49
C THR A 40 -0.98 -2.65 16.62
N ILE A 41 -0.13 -1.65 16.36
CA ILE A 41 -0.48 -0.23 16.34
C ILE A 41 -0.32 0.28 14.91
N ARG A 42 -1.43 0.75 14.34
CA ARG A 42 -1.46 1.42 13.05
C ARG A 42 -2.18 2.75 13.16
N PRO A 43 -1.79 3.77 12.36
CA PRO A 43 -2.54 5.00 12.22
C PRO A 43 -4.01 4.73 11.91
N ALA A 44 -4.94 5.39 12.61
CA ALA A 44 -6.38 5.24 12.39
C ALA A 44 -6.81 5.65 10.96
N ARG A 45 -6.00 6.48 10.29
CA ARG A 45 -6.20 6.87 8.88
C ARG A 45 -5.84 5.77 7.88
N LEU A 46 -5.17 4.70 8.30
CA LEU A 46 -4.96 3.52 7.46
C LEU A 46 -6.16 2.58 7.62
N ALA A 47 -6.94 2.46 6.53
CA ALA A 47 -8.04 1.50 6.45
C ALA A 47 -7.51 0.08 6.76
N ALA A 48 -8.22 -0.65 7.63
CA ALA A 48 -7.81 -1.97 8.12
C ALA A 48 -7.73 -3.01 7.00
N ASP A 49 -8.57 -2.83 6.00
CA ASP A 49 -8.64 -3.60 4.78
C ASP A 49 -9.31 -2.67 3.77
N LEU A 50 -8.57 -2.25 2.74
CA LEU A 50 -9.20 -1.56 1.62
C LEU A 50 -9.99 -2.63 0.85
N GLY A 51 -11.24 -2.88 1.27
CA GLY A 51 -12.19 -3.67 0.49
C GLY A 51 -12.39 -3.15 -0.93
N PHE A 52 -11.94 -1.92 -1.19
CA PHE A 52 -11.62 -1.35 -2.49
C PHE A 52 -10.15 -1.63 -2.88
N SER A 53 -9.78 -2.90 -2.95
CA SER A 53 -8.62 -3.30 -3.74
C SER A 53 -9.00 -3.19 -5.22
N MET A 54 -8.03 -2.96 -6.09
CA MET A 54 -8.30 -2.88 -7.53
C MET A 54 -8.79 -4.27 -8.01
N LYS A 55 -10.12 -4.45 -8.10
CA LYS A 55 -10.76 -5.70 -8.52
C LYS A 55 -10.52 -5.97 -10.01
N ARG A 56 -9.41 -6.63 -10.32
CA ARG A 56 -9.02 -7.05 -11.67
C ARG A 56 -9.47 -8.47 -12.02
N GLU A 57 -10.50 -8.99 -11.35
CA GLU A 57 -11.04 -10.35 -11.54
C GLU A 57 -11.53 -10.61 -12.97
N ARG A 58 -11.88 -9.56 -13.73
CA ARG A 58 -12.35 -9.64 -15.12
C ARG A 58 -11.46 -8.85 -16.09
N LEU A 59 -10.14 -8.86 -15.88
CA LEU A 59 -9.23 -8.25 -16.84
C LEU A 59 -9.18 -9.10 -18.12
N SER A 60 -9.44 -8.49 -19.28
CA SER A 60 -9.19 -9.15 -20.56
C SER A 60 -7.67 -9.30 -20.80
N PRO A 61 -7.24 -10.34 -21.54
CA PRO A 61 -5.84 -10.48 -21.88
C PRO A 61 -5.32 -9.28 -22.66
N ARG A 62 -4.07 -8.90 -22.40
CA ARG A 62 -3.39 -7.71 -22.90
C ARG A 62 -2.76 -7.94 -24.27
N PHE A 63 -3.58 -8.25 -25.27
CA PHE A 63 -3.11 -8.61 -26.61
C PHE A 63 -2.22 -7.56 -27.29
N THR A 64 -2.40 -6.27 -26.98
CA THR A 64 -1.63 -5.17 -27.61
C THR A 64 -0.43 -4.70 -26.81
N THR A 65 -0.31 -5.09 -25.54
CA THR A 65 0.73 -4.55 -24.64
C THR A 65 1.60 -5.62 -23.98
N SER A 66 1.28 -6.90 -24.14
CA SER A 66 2.04 -8.01 -23.57
C SER A 66 2.10 -9.21 -24.52
N TRP A 67 3.30 -9.52 -25.00
CA TRP A 67 3.53 -10.67 -25.90
C TRP A 67 3.20 -12.02 -25.24
N SER A 68 3.29 -12.11 -23.90
CA SER A 68 3.00 -13.35 -23.16
C SER A 68 1.51 -13.69 -23.13
N GLU A 69 0.64 -12.71 -23.40
CA GLU A 69 -0.82 -12.85 -23.34
C GLU A 69 -1.44 -13.02 -24.73
N LEU A 70 -0.63 -13.16 -25.78
CA LEU A 70 -1.09 -13.43 -27.14
C LEU A 70 -1.60 -14.87 -27.29
N LEU A 71 -2.68 -15.01 -28.07
CA LEU A 71 -3.24 -16.31 -28.45
C LEU A 71 -2.19 -17.11 -29.23
N ARG A 72 -1.89 -18.32 -28.77
CA ARG A 72 -1.01 -19.26 -29.47
C ARG A 72 -1.87 -20.27 -30.21
N VAL A 73 -1.78 -20.28 -31.52
CA VAL A 73 -2.40 -21.31 -32.36
C VAL A 73 -1.41 -22.49 -32.47
N LYS A 74 -1.88 -23.70 -32.20
CA LYS A 74 -1.14 -24.93 -32.48
C LYS A 74 -1.60 -25.45 -33.84
N CYS A 75 -0.64 -25.79 -34.68
CA CYS A 75 -0.87 -26.53 -35.93
C CYS A 75 -1.03 -28.02 -35.64
#